data_AF-A0A811L353-F1
#
_entry.id   AF-A0A811L353-F1
#
_cell.length_a   1.000
_cell.length_b   1.000
_cell.length_c   1.000
_cell.angle_alpha   90.00
_cell.angle_beta   90.00
_cell.angle_gamma   90.00
#
_symmetry.space_group_name_H-M   'P 1'
#
loop_
_entity.id
_entity.type
_entity.pdbx_description
1 polymer ?
#
loop_
_entity_poly.entity_id
_entity_poly.type
_entity_poly.pdbx_seq_one_letter_code
_entity_poly.pdbx_strand_id
1 'polypeptide(L)'
;MAKWNLLLSTVSVLFLTCQSVMDVSWWSSVAQISASNLLASSAVRPPPCKELDGLSPGQRRICELFKDHMPAVGAGAREAIKECESQFRYQKWNCSTPPEAGIIGPVHKYGTREAAFTYAMLSAGVTHEIGRRCKLGMLQSCGCSQSPKPDDLKQEFSWGGCGDNVDYGYKFARNFIDVREKEENAKRAENRGRALMNRWNNEVGRKILKRHTKPKCKCHGVSGSCNLKTCWMQLPSVQEVGNILTSKYRSARRIQINSRGNMQFENGEKEEKLHKRNLNKKKNRSLYDLVYLDDSPDYCMSDKNEGTLGTAGRECLINTHGPASCDVLCCGRGHNTFEREEVTKCNCKFQWCCEVVCEMCRNVTTVHVCK
;
A
#
# COMPACT_ATOMS: atom_id res chain seq x y z
N MET A 1 -47.05 3.55 -67.14
CA MET A 1 -48.22 2.99 -66.42
C MET A 1 -47.81 2.71 -64.99
N ALA A 2 -48.45 3.41 -64.03
CA ALA A 2 -48.60 3.11 -62.59
C ALA A 2 -47.34 2.90 -61.71
N LYS A 3 -47.26 3.31 -60.44
CA LYS A 3 -48.03 4.18 -59.51
C LYS A 3 -47.13 4.34 -58.26
N TRP A 4 -47.06 5.56 -57.70
CA TRP A 4 -47.17 5.91 -56.27
C TRP A 4 -46.50 5.00 -55.19
N ASN A 5 -45.51 5.51 -54.44
CA ASN A 5 -45.68 6.15 -53.12
C ASN A 5 -44.40 6.20 -52.26
N LEU A 6 -44.20 7.37 -51.62
CA LEU A 6 -43.24 7.66 -50.55
C LEU A 6 -43.49 6.79 -49.31
N LEU A 7 -42.43 6.50 -48.54
CA LEU A 7 -42.26 7.01 -47.17
C LEU A 7 -40.86 6.71 -46.61
N LEU A 8 -40.12 7.81 -46.39
CA LEU A 8 -39.17 8.10 -45.31
C LEU A 8 -38.62 6.93 -44.48
N SER A 9 -37.30 6.72 -44.55
CA SER A 9 -36.53 6.47 -43.33
C SER A 9 -35.08 6.96 -43.47
N THR A 10 -34.69 7.74 -42.48
CA THR A 10 -33.39 8.34 -42.19
C THR A 10 -32.20 7.40 -42.42
N VAL A 11 -31.24 7.82 -43.24
CA VAL A 11 -29.88 7.26 -43.26
C VAL A 11 -29.13 7.83 -42.06
N SER A 12 -29.27 7.18 -40.91
CA SER A 12 -28.32 7.30 -39.80
C SER A 12 -27.34 6.14 -39.91
N VAL A 13 -26.14 6.43 -40.40
CA VAL A 13 -25.00 5.51 -40.35
C VAL A 13 -24.64 5.34 -38.87
N LEU A 14 -25.24 4.33 -38.25
CA LEU A 14 -24.80 3.79 -36.97
C LEU A 14 -23.48 3.06 -37.21
N PHE A 15 -22.38 3.78 -37.02
CA PHE A 15 -21.11 3.18 -36.61
C PHE A 15 -21.38 2.42 -35.31
N LEU A 16 -21.56 1.10 -35.43
CA LEU A 16 -21.43 0.17 -34.31
C LEU A 16 -19.95 0.16 -33.89
N THR A 17 -19.57 1.14 -33.07
CA THR A 17 -18.44 0.98 -32.17
C THR A 17 -18.85 -0.11 -31.19
N CYS A 18 -18.24 -1.28 -31.34
CA CYS A 18 -18.16 -2.29 -30.28
C CYS A 18 -17.35 -1.68 -29.14
N GLN A 19 -18.00 -0.86 -28.31
CA GLN A 19 -17.49 -0.51 -27.00
C GLN A 19 -17.69 -1.75 -26.13
N SER A 20 -16.63 -2.54 -26.01
CA SER A 20 -16.45 -3.36 -24.83
C SER A 20 -16.54 -2.41 -23.63
N VAL A 21 -17.59 -2.61 -22.83
CA VAL A 21 -17.74 -2.02 -21.51
C VAL A 21 -16.66 -2.64 -20.62
N MET A 22 -15.45 -2.11 -20.72
CA MET A 22 -14.49 -2.13 -19.64
C MET A 22 -14.90 -0.95 -18.76
N ASP A 23 -15.55 -1.23 -17.63
CA ASP A 23 -15.85 -0.24 -16.60
C ASP A 23 -14.54 0.40 -16.11
N VAL A 24 -14.21 1.55 -16.70
CA VAL A 24 -13.15 2.45 -16.24
C VAL A 24 -13.71 3.26 -15.07
N SER A 25 -13.86 2.63 -13.90
CA SER A 25 -14.43 3.31 -12.72
C SER A 25 -13.94 2.83 -11.35
N TRP A 26 -12.77 2.17 -11.25
CA TRP A 26 -12.15 1.84 -9.95
C TRP A 26 -11.45 3.04 -9.28
N TRP A 27 -11.01 4.07 -10.03
CA TRP A 27 -10.07 5.07 -9.49
C TRP A 27 -10.71 6.32 -8.89
N SER A 28 -11.83 6.19 -8.17
CA SER A 28 -12.59 7.34 -7.68
C SER A 28 -12.17 7.71 -6.24
N SER A 29 -11.12 8.53 -6.13
CA SER A 29 -10.76 9.44 -5.02
C SER A 29 -9.31 9.89 -5.16
N VAL A 30 -8.43 9.02 -5.69
CA VAL A 30 -6.99 9.27 -5.78
C VAL A 30 -6.52 9.54 -7.21
N ALA A 31 -7.18 9.02 -8.27
CA ALA A 31 -6.85 9.43 -9.64
C ALA A 31 -7.09 10.93 -9.89
N GLN A 32 -8.14 11.49 -9.27
CA GLN A 32 -8.42 12.92 -9.27
C GLN A 32 -7.31 13.76 -8.59
N ILE A 33 -6.55 13.15 -7.67
CA ILE A 33 -5.45 13.83 -6.96
C ILE A 33 -4.11 13.67 -7.73
N SER A 34 -3.94 12.59 -8.49
CA SER A 34 -2.69 12.32 -9.23
C SER A 34 -2.60 12.89 -10.65
N ALA A 35 -3.68 13.47 -11.20
CA ALA A 35 -3.64 14.10 -12.53
C ALA A 35 -2.84 15.42 -12.59
N SER A 36 -2.17 15.83 -11.51
CA SER A 36 -1.50 17.13 -11.43
C SER A 36 -0.02 17.14 -11.85
N ASN A 37 0.58 15.98 -12.16
CA ASN A 37 2.05 15.90 -12.37
C ASN A 37 2.50 15.28 -13.71
N LEU A 38 1.59 15.03 -14.64
CA LEU A 38 1.95 14.72 -16.02
C LEU A 38 1.56 15.93 -16.87
N LEU A 39 2.56 16.69 -17.31
CA LEU A 39 2.49 17.97 -18.04
C LEU A 39 2.43 19.20 -17.11
N ALA A 40 3.61 19.79 -16.93
CA ALA A 40 3.77 21.18 -16.50
C ALA A 40 3.22 22.15 -17.58
N SER A 41 1.90 22.12 -17.81
CA SER A 41 1.20 23.03 -18.72
C SER A 41 -0.33 23.05 -18.57
N SER A 42 -0.93 22.36 -17.59
CA SER A 42 -2.33 22.61 -17.23
C SER A 42 -2.49 22.70 -15.71
N ALA A 43 -2.88 23.88 -15.24
CA ALA A 43 -3.24 24.15 -13.86
C ALA A 43 -4.58 23.45 -13.54
N VAL A 44 -4.56 22.12 -13.46
CA VAL A 44 -5.67 21.36 -12.88
C VAL A 44 -5.65 21.66 -11.39
N ARG A 45 -6.56 22.51 -10.93
CA ARG A 45 -6.76 22.74 -9.50
C ARG A 45 -7.17 21.39 -8.89
N PRO A 46 -6.51 20.93 -7.81
CA PRO A 46 -6.95 19.73 -7.12
C PRO A 46 -8.42 19.94 -6.70
N PRO A 47 -9.27 18.90 -6.80
CA PRO A 47 -10.67 19.02 -6.40
C PRO A 47 -10.74 19.47 -4.94
N PRO A 48 -11.75 20.27 -4.56
CA PRO A 48 -11.95 20.65 -3.17
C PRO A 48 -12.11 19.40 -2.30
N CYS A 49 -11.63 19.46 -1.06
CA CYS A 49 -11.66 18.31 -0.14
C CYS A 49 -13.06 17.76 0.14
N LYS A 50 -14.10 18.56 -0.14
CA LYS A 50 -15.50 18.17 -0.05
C LYS A 50 -15.93 17.18 -1.14
N GLU A 51 -15.28 17.21 -2.30
CA GLU A 51 -15.53 16.33 -3.45
C GLU A 51 -14.71 15.03 -3.37
N LEU A 52 -13.77 14.94 -2.41
CA LEU A 52 -13.04 13.70 -2.17
C LEU A 52 -13.92 12.72 -1.38
N ASP A 53 -14.35 11.67 -2.08
CA ASP A 53 -15.10 10.57 -1.48
C ASP A 53 -14.25 9.80 -0.45
N GLY A 54 -14.93 9.19 0.52
CA GLY A 54 -14.30 8.35 1.54
C GLY A 54 -13.63 9.08 2.72
N LEU A 55 -13.38 10.39 2.65
CA LEU A 55 -12.81 11.13 3.78
C LEU A 55 -13.80 11.28 4.95
N SER A 56 -13.33 11.01 6.16
CA SER A 56 -14.07 11.32 7.40
C SER A 56 -14.19 12.83 7.63
N PRO A 57 -15.17 13.32 8.43
CA PRO A 57 -15.30 14.74 8.73
C PRO A 57 -14.01 15.43 9.21
N GLY A 58 -13.22 14.81 10.07
CA GLY A 58 -11.93 15.34 10.54
C GLY A 58 -10.81 15.17 9.53
N GLN A 59 -10.82 14.11 8.73
CA GLN A 59 -9.91 14.02 7.57
C GLN A 59 -10.15 15.17 6.58
N ARG A 60 -11.41 15.55 6.33
CA ARG A 60 -11.76 16.71 5.51
C ARG A 60 -11.22 18.01 6.10
N ARG A 61 -11.32 18.22 7.41
CA ARG A 61 -10.74 19.40 8.08
C ARG A 61 -9.22 19.47 7.89
N ILE A 62 -8.53 18.33 8.03
CA ILE A 62 -7.07 18.28 7.82
C ILE A 62 -6.73 18.49 6.34
N CYS A 63 -7.51 17.93 5.42
CA CYS A 63 -7.35 18.15 3.99
C CYS A 63 -7.46 19.64 3.63
N GLU A 64 -8.44 20.35 4.17
CA GLU A 64 -8.61 21.79 3.91
C GLU A 64 -7.40 22.62 4.39
N LEU A 65 -6.76 22.20 5.48
CA LEU A 65 -5.55 22.85 6.02
C LEU A 65 -4.27 22.49 5.25
N PHE A 66 -4.20 21.28 4.69
CA PHE A 66 -3.00 20.71 4.07
C PHE A 66 -3.29 20.21 2.64
N LYS A 67 -3.88 21.06 1.80
CA LYS A 67 -4.31 20.70 0.44
C LYS A 67 -3.15 20.20 -0.42
N ASP A 68 -1.99 20.84 -0.32
CA ASP A 68 -0.74 20.47 -1.00
C ASP A 68 -0.22 19.07 -0.61
N HIS A 69 -0.64 18.54 0.55
CA HIS A 69 -0.25 17.21 1.02
C HIS A 69 -1.10 16.09 0.41
N MET A 70 -2.30 16.37 -0.09
CA MET A 70 -3.22 15.33 -0.54
C MET A 70 -2.68 14.50 -1.72
N PRO A 71 -1.98 15.08 -2.72
CA PRO A 71 -1.30 14.30 -3.75
C PRO A 71 -0.25 13.33 -3.21
N ALA A 72 0.44 13.70 -2.14
CA ALA A 72 1.38 12.81 -1.46
C ALA A 72 0.65 11.72 -0.67
N VAL A 73 -0.48 12.03 -0.03
CA VAL A 73 -1.32 11.03 0.65
C VAL A 73 -1.80 9.96 -0.34
N GLY A 74 -2.39 10.38 -1.46
CA GLY A 74 -2.87 9.47 -2.49
C GLY A 74 -1.75 8.64 -3.12
N ALA A 75 -0.60 9.25 -3.41
CA ALA A 75 0.56 8.55 -3.94
C ALA A 75 1.11 7.50 -2.95
N GLY A 76 1.27 7.86 -1.68
CA GLY A 76 1.75 6.96 -0.64
C GLY A 76 0.81 5.80 -0.36
N ALA A 77 -0.50 6.04 -0.36
CA ALA A 77 -1.50 4.99 -0.21
C ALA A 77 -1.48 4.01 -1.41
N ARG A 78 -1.39 4.52 -2.64
CA ARG A 78 -1.31 3.68 -3.84
C ARG A 78 -0.06 2.81 -3.85
N GLU A 79 1.09 3.38 -3.50
CA GLU A 79 2.34 2.63 -3.44
C GLU A 79 2.31 1.54 -2.37
N ALA A 80 1.67 1.82 -1.22
CA ALA A 80 1.44 0.81 -0.18
C ALA A 80 0.54 -0.34 -0.65
N ILE A 81 -0.52 -0.07 -1.42
CA ILE A 81 -1.40 -1.13 -1.97
C ILE A 81 -0.66 -1.95 -3.02
N LYS A 82 0.10 -1.32 -3.93
CA LYS A 82 0.94 -2.05 -4.90
C LYS A 82 1.92 -2.99 -4.22
N GLU A 83 2.56 -2.52 -3.14
CA GLU A 83 3.45 -3.37 -2.35
C GLU A 83 2.69 -4.49 -1.65
N CYS A 84 1.49 -4.23 -1.14
CA CYS A 84 0.64 -5.26 -0.55
C CYS A 84 0.25 -6.34 -1.57
N GLU A 85 -0.19 -5.95 -2.77
CA GLU A 85 -0.47 -6.86 -3.89
C GLU A 85 0.78 -7.68 -4.27
N SER A 86 1.97 -7.06 -4.27
CA SER A 86 3.24 -7.72 -4.51
C SER A 86 3.56 -8.79 -3.44
N GLN A 87 3.46 -8.43 -2.16
CA GLN A 87 3.73 -9.32 -1.02
C GLN A 87 2.76 -10.52 -0.96
N PHE A 88 1.51 -10.30 -1.38
CA PHE A 88 0.43 -11.28 -1.31
C PHE A 88 0.04 -11.89 -2.68
N ARG A 89 0.82 -11.64 -3.74
CA ARG A 89 0.53 -12.07 -5.13
C ARG A 89 0.18 -13.56 -5.25
N TYR A 90 0.81 -14.40 -4.43
CA TYR A 90 0.65 -15.85 -4.43
C TYR A 90 -0.06 -16.39 -3.17
N GLN A 91 -0.70 -15.53 -2.37
CA GLN A 91 -1.54 -15.95 -1.26
C GLN A 91 -2.99 -16.02 -1.72
N LYS A 92 -3.86 -16.81 -1.07
CA LYS A 92 -5.29 -16.90 -1.42
C LYS A 92 -5.98 -15.53 -1.39
N TRP A 93 -5.67 -14.71 -0.37
CA TRP A 93 -5.94 -13.27 -0.40
C TRP A 93 -4.76 -12.53 -1.02
N ASN A 94 -5.00 -11.76 -2.08
CA ASN A 94 -3.97 -11.07 -2.87
C ASN A 94 -3.92 -9.56 -2.66
N CYS A 95 -4.32 -9.08 -1.49
CA CYS A 95 -4.55 -7.66 -1.24
C CYS A 95 -5.71 -7.03 -2.01
N SER A 96 -6.63 -7.85 -2.54
CA SER A 96 -7.88 -7.34 -3.08
C SER A 96 -8.70 -6.66 -2.00
N THR A 97 -9.22 -5.48 -2.34
CA THR A 97 -10.23 -4.75 -1.58
C THR A 97 -11.57 -4.90 -2.30
N PRO A 98 -12.69 -5.03 -1.59
CA PRO A 98 -14.01 -5.02 -2.23
C PRO A 98 -14.18 -3.74 -3.07
N PRO A 99 -14.84 -3.79 -4.25
CA PRO A 99 -14.97 -2.65 -5.16
C PRO A 99 -15.56 -1.37 -4.52
N GLU A 100 -16.34 -1.52 -3.46
CA GLU A 100 -16.99 -0.43 -2.72
C GLU A 100 -16.09 0.19 -1.63
N ALA A 101 -14.92 -0.40 -1.34
CA ALA A 101 -14.02 0.07 -0.29
C ALA A 101 -13.07 1.16 -0.83
N GLY A 102 -13.27 2.41 -0.41
CA GLY A 102 -12.32 3.49 -0.71
C GLY A 102 -10.92 3.22 -0.11
N ILE A 103 -9.88 3.65 -0.82
CA ILE A 103 -8.46 3.51 -0.40
C ILE A 103 -8.19 4.25 0.93
N ILE A 104 -8.94 5.32 1.19
CA ILE A 104 -8.92 6.10 2.44
C ILE A 104 -10.25 5.87 3.19
N GLY A 105 -10.68 4.61 3.29
CA GLY A 105 -11.96 4.17 3.89
C GLY A 105 -11.76 3.02 4.90
N PRO A 106 -12.83 2.48 5.51
CA PRO A 106 -12.76 1.16 6.13
C PRO A 106 -12.34 0.17 5.04
N VAL A 107 -11.07 -0.21 5.02
CA VAL A 107 -10.47 -0.97 3.91
C VAL A 107 -10.91 -2.44 3.93
N HIS A 108 -11.30 -2.91 5.10
CA HIS A 108 -11.72 -4.28 5.36
C HIS A 108 -13.03 -4.29 6.13
N LYS A 109 -13.83 -5.35 5.98
CA LYS A 109 -15.07 -5.59 6.73
C LYS A 109 -14.80 -6.23 8.10
N TYR A 110 -13.83 -7.13 8.20
CA TYR A 110 -13.43 -7.81 9.43
C TYR A 110 -12.06 -7.32 9.91
N GLY A 111 -11.76 -7.51 11.18
CA GLY A 111 -10.49 -7.19 11.82
C GLY A 111 -9.49 -8.34 11.73
N THR A 112 -9.22 -8.83 10.51
CA THR A 112 -8.36 -10.00 10.27
C THR A 112 -6.87 -9.66 10.28
N ARG A 113 -6.02 -10.68 10.13
CA ARG A 113 -4.58 -10.48 9.94
C ARG A 113 -4.27 -9.69 8.66
N GLU A 114 -5.02 -9.92 7.60
CA GLU A 114 -4.89 -9.19 6.33
C GLU A 114 -5.21 -7.71 6.53
N ALA A 115 -6.28 -7.42 7.26
CA ALA A 115 -6.62 -6.05 7.64
C ALA A 115 -5.49 -5.37 8.43
N ALA A 116 -4.94 -6.08 9.42
CA ALA A 116 -3.82 -5.57 10.22
C ALA A 116 -2.61 -5.18 9.37
N PHE A 117 -2.24 -6.01 8.39
CA PHE A 117 -1.17 -5.70 7.45
C PHE A 117 -1.51 -4.47 6.60
N THR A 118 -2.71 -4.42 6.00
CA THR A 118 -3.11 -3.30 5.14
C THR A 118 -3.07 -1.96 5.87
N TYR A 119 -3.60 -1.87 7.09
CA TYR A 119 -3.57 -0.64 7.90
C TYR A 119 -2.13 -0.19 8.20
N ALA A 120 -1.26 -1.13 8.59
CA ALA A 120 0.14 -0.84 8.85
C ALA A 120 0.86 -0.35 7.58
N MET A 121 0.66 -1.03 6.45
CA MET A 121 1.29 -0.70 5.18
C MET A 121 0.83 0.65 4.64
N LEU A 122 -0.48 0.94 4.67
CA LEU A 122 -1.03 2.22 4.25
C LEU A 122 -0.49 3.38 5.11
N SER A 123 -0.46 3.21 6.43
CA SER A 123 0.07 4.26 7.32
C SER A 123 1.57 4.46 7.15
N ALA A 124 2.33 3.41 6.83
CA ALA A 124 3.73 3.52 6.49
C ALA A 124 3.92 4.20 5.12
N GLY A 125 3.14 3.85 4.10
CA GLY A 125 3.22 4.41 2.75
C GLY A 125 2.97 5.92 2.71
N VAL A 126 1.93 6.38 3.40
CA VAL A 126 1.65 7.83 3.54
C VAL A 126 2.78 8.53 4.29
N THR A 127 3.30 7.93 5.37
CA THR A 127 4.44 8.51 6.11
C THR A 127 5.69 8.63 5.23
N HIS A 128 5.97 7.57 4.45
CA HIS A 128 7.11 7.49 3.55
C HIS A 128 7.03 8.57 2.47
N GLU A 129 5.90 8.67 1.77
CA GLU A 129 5.73 9.63 0.67
C GLU A 129 5.79 11.07 1.15
N ILE A 130 5.11 11.41 2.26
CA ILE A 130 5.15 12.76 2.84
C ILE A 130 6.58 13.13 3.24
N GLY A 131 7.29 12.26 3.96
CA GLY A 131 8.66 12.51 4.39
C GLY A 131 9.63 12.70 3.23
N ARG A 132 9.45 11.95 2.12
CA ARG A 132 10.21 12.10 0.89
C ARG A 132 9.89 13.41 0.17
N ARG A 133 8.63 13.81 0.08
CA ARG A 133 8.24 15.08 -0.58
C ARG A 133 8.72 16.31 0.18
N CYS A 134 8.77 16.26 1.51
CA CYS A 134 9.40 17.31 2.32
C CYS A 134 10.87 17.53 1.94
N LYS A 135 11.63 16.44 1.76
CA LYS A 135 13.03 16.51 1.30
C LYS A 135 13.14 17.14 -0.10
N LEU A 136 12.18 16.87 -0.98
CA LEU A 136 12.16 17.39 -2.35
C LEU A 136 11.67 18.85 -2.44
N GLY A 137 11.28 19.47 -1.32
CA GLY A 137 10.72 20.83 -1.32
C GLY A 137 9.35 20.93 -2.01
N MET A 138 8.62 19.81 -2.11
CA MET A 138 7.33 19.74 -2.80
C MET A 138 6.13 20.08 -1.90
N LEU A 139 6.34 20.31 -0.60
CA LEU A 139 5.31 20.61 0.38
C LEU A 139 5.69 21.91 1.10
N GLN A 140 4.73 22.80 1.32
CA GLN A 140 5.04 24.14 1.86
C GLN A 140 5.33 24.12 3.36
N SER A 141 4.74 23.19 4.09
CA SER A 141 4.79 23.15 5.56
C SER A 141 5.99 22.38 6.13
N CYS A 142 6.87 21.84 5.29
CA CYS A 142 8.02 21.06 5.72
C CYS A 142 9.22 21.20 4.78
N GLY A 143 10.40 20.85 5.29
CA GLY A 143 11.64 20.79 4.51
C GLY A 143 12.46 19.55 4.86
N CYS A 144 13.78 19.65 4.65
CA CYS A 144 14.73 18.58 4.98
C CYS A 144 14.62 18.13 6.44
N SER A 145 14.98 16.86 6.67
CA SER A 145 15.09 16.32 8.03
C SER A 145 16.01 17.16 8.91
N GLN A 146 15.58 17.39 10.14
CA GLN A 146 16.37 18.03 11.21
C GLN A 146 16.92 16.99 12.20
N SER A 147 16.94 15.71 11.82
CA SER A 147 17.47 14.66 12.69
C SER A 147 18.95 14.89 13.00
N PRO A 148 19.38 14.74 14.26
CA PRO A 148 20.80 14.86 14.61
C PRO A 148 21.60 13.71 14.00
N LYS A 149 22.92 13.90 13.92
CA LYS A 149 23.86 12.83 13.53
C LYS A 149 23.69 11.64 14.48
N PRO A 150 23.45 10.42 13.97
CA PRO A 150 23.38 9.23 14.82
C PRO A 150 24.73 8.93 15.49
N ASP A 151 24.68 8.50 16.76
CA ASP A 151 25.87 8.21 17.57
C ASP A 151 26.72 7.06 17.01
N ASP A 152 26.08 6.12 16.31
CA ASP A 152 26.73 4.97 15.66
C ASP A 152 27.46 5.34 14.36
N LEU A 153 27.30 6.57 13.85
CA LEU A 153 27.98 7.05 12.68
C LEU A 153 29.37 7.57 13.03
N LYS A 154 30.42 7.05 12.36
CA LYS A 154 31.82 7.46 12.61
C LYS A 154 31.97 8.98 12.65
N GLN A 155 32.75 9.47 13.62
CA GLN A 155 32.95 10.91 13.82
C GLN A 155 33.49 11.61 12.57
N GLU A 156 34.37 10.95 11.82
CA GLU A 156 34.98 11.43 10.57
C GLU A 156 33.98 11.72 9.44
N PHE A 157 32.76 11.15 9.48
CA PHE A 157 31.78 11.36 8.41
C PHE A 157 31.01 12.66 8.65
N SER A 158 30.93 13.51 7.63
CA SER A 158 30.14 14.74 7.74
C SER A 158 28.65 14.42 7.76
N TRP A 159 27.92 15.06 8.68
CA TRP A 159 26.47 15.00 8.73
C TRP A 159 25.91 16.22 8.03
N GLY A 160 25.11 16.01 6.99
CA GLY A 160 24.58 17.12 6.21
C GLY A 160 23.87 16.69 4.94
N GLY A 161 23.50 17.68 4.13
CA GLY A 161 22.61 17.49 2.98
C GLY A 161 21.14 17.44 3.38
N CYS A 162 20.28 17.10 2.43
CA CYS A 162 18.84 17.06 2.63
C CYS A 162 18.35 15.61 2.79
N GLY A 163 18.07 15.21 4.04
CA GLY A 163 17.51 13.91 4.38
C GLY A 163 15.99 13.86 4.34
N ASP A 164 15.43 12.66 4.23
CA ASP A 164 13.98 12.43 4.27
C ASP A 164 13.40 12.80 5.64
N ASN A 165 12.34 13.62 5.68
CA ASN A 165 11.76 14.13 6.92
C ASN A 165 10.72 13.16 7.51
N VAL A 166 11.20 12.01 7.99
CA VAL A 166 10.35 10.94 8.55
C VAL A 166 9.54 11.42 9.76
N ASP A 167 10.06 12.32 10.58
CA ASP A 167 9.36 12.83 11.77
C ASP A 167 8.13 13.67 11.40
N TYR A 168 8.25 14.52 10.38
CA TYR A 168 7.12 15.27 9.86
C TYR A 168 6.07 14.33 9.25
N GLY A 169 6.51 13.43 8.37
CA GLY A 169 5.63 12.43 7.75
C GLY A 169 4.87 11.60 8.79
N TYR A 170 5.55 11.21 9.87
CA TYR A 170 4.97 10.41 10.95
C TYR A 170 3.85 11.18 11.65
N LYS A 171 4.11 12.43 12.02
CA LYS A 171 3.13 13.30 12.70
C LYS A 171 1.93 13.56 11.81
N PHE A 172 2.18 13.88 10.54
CA PHE A 172 1.12 14.11 9.56
C PHE A 172 0.24 12.87 9.39
N ALA A 173 0.83 11.71 9.09
CA ALA A 173 0.09 10.46 8.88
C ALA A 173 -0.68 10.04 10.13
N ARG A 174 -0.10 10.19 11.33
CA ARG A 174 -0.81 9.93 12.58
C ARG A 174 -2.04 10.81 12.75
N ASN A 175 -1.93 12.11 12.45
CA ASN A 175 -3.04 13.03 12.58
C ASN A 175 -4.11 12.78 11.51
N PHE A 176 -3.71 12.53 10.26
CA PHE A 176 -4.62 12.36 9.15
C PHE A 176 -5.29 10.98 9.11
N ILE A 177 -4.56 9.89 9.36
CA ILE A 177 -5.11 8.53 9.25
C ILE A 177 -5.87 8.16 10.52
N ASP A 178 -5.35 8.48 11.71
CA ASP A 178 -5.96 8.02 12.96
C ASP A 178 -7.16 8.88 13.40
N VAL A 179 -7.42 10.04 12.78
CA VAL A 179 -8.56 10.91 13.16
C VAL A 179 -9.90 10.20 12.95
N ARG A 180 -10.04 9.45 11.86
CA ARG A 180 -11.26 8.67 11.58
C ARG A 180 -11.55 7.66 12.67
N GLU A 181 -10.52 6.97 13.16
CA GLU A 181 -10.64 5.96 14.22
C GLU A 181 -10.91 6.58 15.60
N LYS A 182 -10.84 7.91 15.74
CA LYS A 182 -11.18 8.65 16.97
C LYS A 182 -12.55 9.30 16.92
N GLU A 183 -13.15 9.43 15.75
CA GLU A 183 -14.43 10.12 15.57
C GLU A 183 -15.63 9.33 16.13
N GLU A 184 -16.66 10.08 16.48
CA GLU A 184 -17.71 9.71 17.43
C GLU A 184 -18.59 8.51 17.02
N ASN A 185 -18.60 8.13 15.74
CA ASN A 185 -19.27 6.92 15.24
C ASN A 185 -18.60 5.60 15.66
N ALA A 186 -17.41 5.67 16.30
CA ALA A 186 -16.78 4.55 17.00
C ALA A 186 -17.38 4.27 18.40
N LYS A 187 -18.38 5.04 18.86
CA LYS A 187 -19.04 4.88 20.18
C LYS A 187 -20.09 3.77 20.25
N ARG A 188 -20.50 3.14 19.13
CA ARG A 188 -21.20 1.84 19.24
C ARG A 188 -20.20 0.84 19.86
N ALA A 189 -20.53 0.29 21.03
CA ALA A 189 -19.64 -0.56 21.83
C ALA A 189 -18.98 -1.69 21.01
N GLU A 190 -19.68 -2.19 20.00
CA GLU A 190 -19.25 -3.23 19.06
C GLU A 190 -18.04 -2.83 18.18
N ASN A 191 -17.87 -1.55 17.82
CA ASN A 191 -16.79 -1.09 16.92
C ASN A 191 -15.55 -0.54 17.64
N ARG A 192 -15.57 -0.46 18.97
CA ARG A 192 -14.45 0.08 19.77
C ARG A 192 -13.20 -0.77 19.62
N GLY A 193 -13.35 -2.10 19.57
CA GLY A 193 -12.22 -3.01 19.38
C GLY A 193 -11.51 -2.77 18.05
N ARG A 194 -12.30 -2.62 16.98
CA ARG A 194 -11.79 -2.36 15.64
C ARG A 194 -10.98 -1.05 15.56
N ALA A 195 -11.51 0.03 16.12
CA ALA A 195 -10.81 1.31 16.15
C ALA A 195 -9.45 1.23 16.90
N LEU A 196 -9.41 0.48 18.02
CA LEU A 196 -8.19 0.24 18.77
C LEU A 196 -7.18 -0.61 17.96
N MET A 197 -7.65 -1.67 17.31
CA MET A 197 -6.84 -2.52 16.43
C MET A 197 -6.24 -1.72 15.27
N ASN A 198 -7.07 -0.95 14.55
CA ASN A 198 -6.64 -0.13 13.41
C ASN A 198 -5.56 0.86 13.83
N ARG A 199 -5.79 1.62 14.91
CA ARG A 199 -4.80 2.57 15.43
C ARG A 199 -3.51 1.92 15.87
N TRP A 200 -3.57 0.74 16.48
CA TRP A 200 -2.38 -0.03 16.85
C TRP A 200 -1.56 -0.39 15.60
N ASN A 201 -2.20 -0.97 14.60
CA ASN A 201 -1.53 -1.41 13.39
C ASN A 201 -0.99 -0.24 12.56
N ASN A 202 -1.75 0.86 12.45
CA ASN A 202 -1.25 2.11 11.85
C ASN A 202 0.04 2.57 12.54
N GLU A 203 0.07 2.56 13.87
CA GLU A 203 1.23 2.95 14.65
C GLU A 203 2.41 2.01 14.45
N VAL A 204 2.17 0.69 14.39
CA VAL A 204 3.21 -0.31 14.09
C VAL A 204 3.86 -0.03 12.74
N GLY A 205 3.07 0.24 11.70
CA GLY A 205 3.58 0.61 10.37
C GLY A 205 4.50 1.84 10.39
N ARG A 206 4.04 2.93 11.01
CA ARG A 206 4.83 4.17 11.15
C ARG A 206 6.12 3.96 11.95
N LYS A 207 6.04 3.18 13.04
CA LYS A 207 7.20 2.86 13.88
C LYS A 207 8.22 1.99 13.16
N ILE A 208 7.78 1.00 12.38
CA ILE A 208 8.68 0.16 11.58
C ILE A 208 9.42 1.02 10.57
N LEU A 209 8.72 1.87 9.82
CA LEU A 209 9.34 2.78 8.87
C LEU A 209 10.38 3.70 9.54
N LYS A 210 10.00 4.37 10.64
CA LYS A 210 10.88 5.26 11.38
C LYS A 210 12.11 4.53 11.93
N ARG A 211 11.93 3.33 12.49
CA ARG A 211 13.02 2.52 13.05
C ARG A 211 14.02 2.03 12.00
N HIS A 212 13.58 1.85 10.75
CA HIS A 212 14.44 1.39 9.65
C HIS A 212 14.92 2.55 8.76
N THR A 213 14.62 3.80 9.11
CA THR A 213 15.25 4.97 8.51
C THR A 213 16.70 5.02 8.98
N LYS A 214 17.66 5.05 8.04
CA LYS A 214 19.09 4.94 8.33
C LYS A 214 19.89 6.01 7.58
N PRO A 215 21.10 6.35 8.05
CA PRO A 215 22.02 7.18 7.28
C PRO A 215 22.37 6.56 5.93
N LYS A 216 22.19 7.31 4.84
CA LYS A 216 22.85 7.02 3.55
C LYS A 216 23.92 8.07 3.30
N CYS A 217 25.07 7.61 2.82
CA CYS A 217 26.22 8.46 2.55
C CYS A 217 26.54 8.54 1.06
N LYS A 218 27.09 9.68 0.63
CA LYS A 218 27.69 9.88 -0.69
C LYS A 218 29.16 10.24 -0.54
N CYS A 219 30.00 9.58 -1.32
CA CYS A 219 31.44 9.82 -1.36
C CYS A 219 31.78 10.98 -2.30
N HIS A 220 32.76 11.80 -1.90
CA HIS A 220 33.15 13.03 -2.59
C HIS A 220 34.65 13.09 -2.92
N GLY A 221 35.41 12.02 -2.69
CA GLY A 221 36.85 12.02 -2.96
C GLY A 221 37.18 11.96 -4.46
N VAL A 222 38.43 12.33 -4.80
CA VAL A 222 38.98 12.29 -6.16
C VAL A 222 38.75 10.90 -6.76
N SER A 223 38.30 10.85 -8.02
CA SER A 223 37.96 9.62 -8.75
C SER A 223 36.96 8.69 -8.04
N GLY A 224 36.07 9.24 -7.21
CA GLY A 224 35.05 8.45 -6.49
C GLY A 224 35.54 7.80 -5.19
N SER A 225 36.73 8.19 -4.70
CA SER A 225 37.22 7.72 -3.40
C SER A 225 36.31 8.16 -2.23
N CYS A 226 36.23 7.33 -1.19
CA CYS A 226 35.34 7.53 -0.04
C CYS A 226 36.03 8.10 1.21
N ASN A 227 37.20 8.74 1.05
CA ASN A 227 37.94 9.36 2.15
C ASN A 227 37.17 10.55 2.77
N LEU A 228 36.35 11.22 1.97
CA LEU A 228 35.36 12.20 2.41
C LEU A 228 33.98 11.72 1.97
N LYS A 229 33.03 11.63 2.90
CA LYS A 229 31.63 11.36 2.58
C LYS A 229 30.68 12.10 3.49
N THR A 230 29.58 12.53 2.90
CA THR A 230 28.47 13.22 3.58
C THR A 230 27.30 12.28 3.71
N CYS A 231 26.72 12.19 4.90
CA CYS A 231 25.58 11.32 5.19
C CYS A 231 24.34 12.12 5.61
N TRP A 232 23.17 11.60 5.24
CA TRP A 232 21.86 12.13 5.63
C TRP A 232 20.91 10.99 5.98
N MET A 233 19.84 11.28 6.73
CA MET A 233 18.78 10.30 6.96
C MET A 233 18.04 9.96 5.67
N GLN A 234 17.87 8.66 5.42
CA GLN A 234 17.09 8.17 4.30
C GLN A 234 16.05 7.14 4.76
N LEU A 235 14.83 7.29 4.23
CA LEU A 235 13.77 6.30 4.38
C LEU A 235 14.17 4.99 3.68
N PRO A 236 13.79 3.81 4.25
CA PRO A 236 13.94 2.53 3.57
C PRO A 236 13.03 2.47 2.34
N SER A 237 13.28 1.52 1.43
CA SER A 237 12.35 1.30 0.31
C SER A 237 11.00 0.78 0.82
N VAL A 238 9.93 1.05 0.06
CA VAL A 238 8.58 0.54 0.39
C VAL A 238 8.60 -1.00 0.42
N GLN A 239 9.35 -1.63 -0.48
CA GLN A 239 9.58 -3.07 -0.49
C GLN A 239 10.26 -3.60 0.79
N GLU A 240 11.26 -2.89 1.32
CA GLU A 240 11.91 -3.27 2.59
C GLU A 240 10.90 -3.24 3.75
N VAL A 241 10.05 -2.22 3.79
CA VAL A 241 8.97 -2.10 4.78
C VAL A 241 7.95 -3.22 4.60
N GLY A 242 7.53 -3.51 3.36
CA GLY A 242 6.64 -4.61 3.02
C GLY A 242 7.15 -5.95 3.52
N ASN A 243 8.42 -6.28 3.24
CA ASN A 243 9.08 -7.51 3.72
C ASN A 243 9.06 -7.63 5.25
N ILE A 244 9.35 -6.54 5.96
CA ILE A 244 9.33 -6.53 7.44
C ILE A 244 7.90 -6.74 7.94
N LEU A 245 6.92 -6.05 7.37
CA LEU A 245 5.51 -6.19 7.76
C LEU A 245 4.96 -7.58 7.43
N THR A 246 5.42 -8.23 6.36
CA THR A 246 5.02 -9.61 6.02
C THR A 246 5.51 -10.60 7.09
N SER A 247 6.72 -10.39 7.62
CA SER A 247 7.20 -11.15 8.79
C SER A 247 6.29 -10.93 10.01
N LYS A 248 5.88 -9.68 10.26
CA LYS A 248 4.96 -9.33 11.35
C LYS A 248 3.55 -9.86 11.18
N TYR A 249 3.07 -9.96 9.94
CA TYR A 249 1.79 -10.56 9.59
C TYR A 249 1.74 -12.04 9.97
N ARG A 250 2.80 -12.79 9.65
CA ARG A 250 2.90 -14.23 9.99
C ARG A 250 2.88 -14.48 11.50
N SER A 251 3.45 -13.56 12.29
CA SER A 251 3.48 -13.63 13.76
C SER A 251 2.47 -12.71 14.44
N ALA A 252 1.41 -12.28 13.74
CA ALA A 252 0.40 -11.37 14.29
C ALA A 252 -0.34 -12.02 15.47
N ARG A 253 -0.74 -11.20 16.45
CA ARG A 253 -1.33 -11.67 17.72
C ARG A 253 -2.81 -11.34 17.80
N ARG A 254 -3.62 -12.30 18.24
CA ARG A 254 -5.05 -12.07 18.49
C ARG A 254 -5.25 -11.25 19.76
N ILE A 255 -6.17 -10.30 19.70
CA ILE A 255 -6.54 -9.43 20.81
C ILE A 255 -8.03 -9.59 21.14
N GLN A 256 -8.39 -9.26 22.36
CA GLN A 256 -9.76 -9.17 22.86
C GLN A 256 -9.97 -7.83 23.56
N ILE A 257 -11.23 -7.39 23.66
CA ILE A 257 -11.60 -6.17 24.37
C ILE A 257 -12.24 -6.55 25.70
N ASN A 258 -11.66 -6.07 26.80
CA ASN A 258 -12.21 -6.32 28.12
C ASN A 258 -13.48 -5.49 28.38
N SER A 259 -14.17 -5.79 29.49
CA SER A 259 -15.38 -5.06 29.91
C SER A 259 -15.17 -3.55 30.11
N ARG A 260 -13.93 -3.10 30.34
CA ARG A 260 -13.55 -1.68 30.45
C ARG A 260 -13.27 -1.02 29.11
N GLY A 261 -13.38 -1.75 27.99
CA GLY A 261 -13.11 -1.25 26.65
C GLY A 261 -11.62 -1.08 26.33
N ASN A 262 -10.74 -1.81 27.02
CA ASN A 262 -9.30 -1.83 26.77
C ASN A 262 -8.88 -3.11 26.02
N MET A 263 -7.87 -2.96 25.15
CA MET A 263 -7.27 -4.06 24.41
C MET A 263 -6.42 -4.96 25.32
N GLN A 264 -6.61 -6.26 25.21
CA GLN A 264 -5.81 -7.30 25.87
C GLN A 264 -5.40 -8.37 24.86
N PHE A 265 -4.24 -9.00 25.04
CA PHE A 265 -3.83 -10.13 24.21
C PHE A 265 -4.46 -11.41 24.74
N GLU A 266 -5.06 -12.22 23.87
CA GLU A 266 -5.83 -13.41 24.24
C GLU A 266 -5.02 -14.46 25.03
N ASN A 267 -3.70 -14.54 24.82
CA ASN A 267 -2.82 -15.53 25.48
C ASN A 267 -1.92 -14.93 26.58
N GLY A 268 -2.28 -13.78 27.16
CA GLY A 268 -1.47 -13.09 28.16
C GLY A 268 -1.13 -13.94 29.41
N GLU A 269 -2.04 -14.82 29.85
CA GLU A 269 -1.89 -15.53 31.12
C GLU A 269 -0.91 -16.74 31.09
N LYS A 270 -0.74 -17.39 29.92
CA LYS A 270 0.22 -18.52 29.79
C LYS A 270 1.65 -18.05 29.51
N GLU A 271 1.83 -16.88 28.88
CA GLU A 271 3.16 -16.31 28.65
C GLU A 271 3.75 -15.64 29.90
N GLU A 272 2.91 -15.14 30.82
CA GLU A 272 3.36 -14.41 32.01
C GLU A 272 4.05 -15.31 33.05
N LYS A 273 3.63 -16.57 33.17
CA LYS A 273 4.21 -17.53 34.15
C LYS A 273 5.60 -18.08 33.75
N LEU A 274 5.98 -18.03 32.47
CA LEU A 274 7.32 -18.45 32.00
C LEU A 274 8.34 -17.28 31.94
N HIS A 275 7.90 -16.04 32.17
CA HIS A 275 8.62 -14.84 31.71
C HIS A 275 9.42 -14.05 32.75
N LYS A 276 9.60 -14.50 33.99
CA LYS A 276 10.20 -13.66 35.04
C LYS A 276 11.70 -13.32 34.89
N ARG A 277 12.43 -13.79 33.87
CA ARG A 277 13.88 -13.50 33.71
C ARG A 277 14.30 -12.58 32.54
N ASN A 278 13.41 -12.18 31.62
CA ASN A 278 13.80 -11.39 30.43
C ASN A 278 12.73 -10.35 29.97
N LEU A 279 12.06 -9.69 30.92
CA LEU A 279 10.86 -8.88 30.69
C LEU A 279 11.09 -7.58 29.89
N ASN A 280 12.19 -6.86 30.12
CA ASN A 280 12.35 -5.51 29.57
C ASN A 280 12.61 -5.50 28.04
N LYS A 281 13.29 -6.54 27.51
CA LYS A 281 13.62 -6.61 26.08
C LYS A 281 12.45 -7.12 25.22
N LYS A 282 11.58 -7.98 25.76
CA LYS A 282 10.41 -8.54 25.05
C LYS A 282 9.18 -7.63 25.10
N LYS A 283 8.94 -6.90 26.20
CA LYS A 283 7.84 -5.92 26.28
C LYS A 283 7.98 -4.82 25.21
N ASN A 284 9.22 -4.43 24.88
CA ASN A 284 9.53 -3.51 23.78
C ASN A 284 9.37 -4.12 22.37
N ARG A 285 9.45 -5.46 22.20
CA ARG A 285 9.23 -6.13 20.90
C ARG A 285 7.74 -6.21 20.55
N SER A 286 6.88 -6.45 21.55
CA SER A 286 5.42 -6.49 21.39
C SER A 286 4.83 -5.20 20.81
N LEU A 287 5.50 -4.05 21.00
CA LEU A 287 5.07 -2.75 20.46
C LEU A 287 5.20 -2.63 18.93
N TYR A 288 5.76 -3.65 18.27
CA TYR A 288 5.96 -3.72 16.81
C TYR A 288 5.27 -4.95 16.19
N ASP A 289 4.42 -5.65 16.94
CA ASP A 289 3.67 -6.79 16.43
C ASP A 289 2.30 -6.32 15.95
N LEU A 290 1.86 -6.85 14.81
CA LEU A 290 0.51 -6.62 14.30
C LEU A 290 -0.51 -7.37 15.14
N VAL A 291 -1.71 -6.80 15.25
CA VAL A 291 -2.81 -7.36 16.05
C VAL A 291 -4.09 -7.48 15.24
N TYR A 292 -4.88 -8.51 15.54
CA TYR A 292 -6.14 -8.81 14.86
C TYR A 292 -7.21 -9.28 15.86
N LEU A 293 -8.48 -9.16 15.49
CA LEU A 293 -9.65 -9.52 16.30
C LEU A 293 -10.34 -10.79 15.76
N ASP A 294 -10.53 -10.82 14.44
CA ASP A 294 -11.37 -11.79 13.76
C ASP A 294 -10.53 -12.79 12.99
N ASP A 295 -11.02 -14.03 12.91
CA ASP A 295 -10.39 -15.04 12.06
C ASP A 295 -10.55 -14.67 10.58
N SER A 296 -9.55 -15.05 9.79
CA SER A 296 -9.58 -14.80 8.35
C SER A 296 -10.64 -15.71 7.69
N PRO A 297 -11.49 -15.16 6.79
CA PRO A 297 -12.48 -15.95 6.06
C PRO A 297 -11.83 -16.93 5.08
N ASP A 298 -12.63 -17.81 4.47
CA ASP A 298 -12.15 -18.65 3.39
C ASP A 298 -12.03 -17.86 2.08
N TYR A 299 -10.81 -17.49 1.72
CA TYR A 299 -10.51 -16.78 0.47
C TYR A 299 -10.56 -17.66 -0.79
N CYS A 300 -10.84 -18.97 -0.68
CA CYS A 300 -10.90 -19.86 -1.83
C CYS A 300 -12.08 -19.56 -2.77
N MET A 301 -13.24 -19.23 -2.19
CA MET A 301 -14.49 -18.99 -2.91
C MET A 301 -14.85 -17.50 -2.87
N SER A 302 -15.58 -17.03 -3.88
CA SER A 302 -16.10 -15.68 -3.86
C SER A 302 -17.35 -15.62 -2.99
N ASP A 303 -17.33 -14.73 -2.00
CA ASP A 303 -18.48 -14.40 -1.17
C ASP A 303 -18.56 -12.88 -0.98
N LYS A 304 -19.62 -12.28 -1.52
CA LYS A 304 -19.88 -10.84 -1.38
C LYS A 304 -20.13 -10.42 0.07
N ASN A 305 -20.71 -11.30 0.88
CA ASN A 305 -20.99 -11.03 2.29
C ASN A 305 -19.70 -11.01 3.10
N GLU A 306 -18.74 -11.89 2.79
CA GLU A 306 -17.44 -11.89 3.46
C GLU A 306 -16.44 -10.91 2.83
N GLY A 307 -16.72 -10.42 1.62
CA GLY A 307 -15.85 -9.54 0.86
C GLY A 307 -14.70 -10.27 0.18
N THR A 308 -14.87 -11.57 -0.11
CA THR A 308 -13.86 -12.42 -0.75
C THR A 308 -14.12 -12.51 -2.26
N LEU A 309 -13.06 -12.39 -3.07
CA LEU A 309 -13.14 -12.52 -4.53
C LEU A 309 -12.96 -13.96 -5.03
N GLY A 310 -12.50 -14.86 -4.17
CA GLY A 310 -12.10 -16.22 -4.55
C GLY A 310 -10.76 -16.28 -5.28
N THR A 311 -10.33 -17.50 -5.61
CA THR A 311 -9.06 -17.75 -6.31
C THR A 311 -9.20 -18.20 -7.77
N ALA A 312 -10.42 -18.34 -8.27
CA ALA A 312 -10.68 -18.67 -9.67
C ALA A 312 -10.10 -17.59 -10.60
N GLY A 313 -9.52 -18.00 -11.73
CA GLY A 313 -8.89 -17.08 -12.69
C GLY A 313 -7.50 -16.58 -12.29
N ARG A 314 -6.93 -17.04 -11.17
CA ARG A 314 -5.59 -16.63 -10.73
C ARG A 314 -4.50 -17.55 -11.26
N GLU A 315 -3.38 -16.95 -11.64
CA GLU A 315 -2.19 -17.68 -12.06
C GLU A 315 -1.51 -18.39 -10.89
N CYS A 316 -1.14 -19.66 -11.10
CA CYS A 316 -0.47 -20.52 -10.15
C CYS A 316 0.79 -21.15 -10.75
N LEU A 317 1.67 -21.68 -9.89
CA LEU A 317 2.92 -22.30 -10.30
C LEU A 317 2.84 -23.83 -10.12
N ILE A 318 2.98 -24.57 -11.21
CA ILE A 318 3.11 -26.03 -11.17
C ILE A 318 4.48 -26.44 -10.61
N ASN A 319 4.59 -27.66 -10.09
CA ASN A 319 5.84 -28.22 -9.54
C ASN A 319 6.49 -27.38 -8.44
N THR A 320 5.72 -26.53 -7.76
CA THR A 320 6.18 -25.77 -6.59
C THR A 320 5.43 -26.23 -5.34
N HIS A 321 6.06 -26.04 -4.19
CA HIS A 321 5.41 -26.21 -2.89
C HIS A 321 5.15 -24.84 -2.26
N GLY A 322 4.06 -24.74 -1.50
CA GLY A 322 3.70 -23.53 -0.78
C GLY A 322 2.55 -22.73 -1.43
N PRO A 323 2.35 -21.47 -1.03
CA PRO A 323 1.15 -20.71 -1.37
C PRO A 323 0.93 -20.50 -2.87
N ALA A 324 2.01 -20.39 -3.65
CA ALA A 324 1.95 -20.22 -5.10
C ALA A 324 1.57 -21.48 -5.87
N SER A 325 1.66 -22.65 -5.23
CA SER A 325 1.38 -23.93 -5.86
C SER A 325 -0.07 -24.01 -6.29
N CYS A 326 -0.34 -24.58 -7.46
CA CYS A 326 -1.70 -24.76 -7.95
C CYS A 326 -2.57 -25.59 -6.98
N ASP A 327 -1.99 -26.55 -6.26
CA ASP A 327 -2.71 -27.36 -5.27
C ASP A 327 -3.25 -26.51 -4.11
N VAL A 328 -2.47 -25.51 -3.68
CA VAL A 328 -2.80 -24.64 -2.54
C VAL A 328 -3.64 -23.45 -2.98
N LEU A 329 -3.23 -22.76 -4.05
CA LEU A 329 -3.88 -21.54 -4.53
C LEU A 329 -5.26 -21.82 -5.13
N CYS A 330 -5.38 -22.91 -5.90
CA CYS A 330 -6.63 -23.29 -6.55
C CYS A 330 -7.55 -24.12 -5.63
N CYS A 331 -7.16 -24.32 -4.37
CA CYS A 331 -7.97 -24.98 -3.34
C CYS A 331 -8.52 -26.35 -3.77
N GLY A 332 -7.70 -27.14 -4.48
CA GLY A 332 -8.09 -28.47 -4.97
C GLY A 332 -9.02 -28.50 -6.19
N ARG A 333 -9.45 -27.35 -6.74
CA ARG A 333 -10.30 -27.30 -7.95
C ARG A 333 -9.55 -27.64 -9.24
N GLY A 334 -8.22 -27.71 -9.18
CA GLY A 334 -7.34 -27.86 -10.34
C GLY A 334 -7.13 -26.54 -11.09
N HIS A 335 -6.42 -26.62 -12.22
CA HIS A 335 -6.08 -25.47 -13.05
C HIS A 335 -6.27 -25.78 -14.54
N ASN A 336 -6.49 -24.75 -15.35
CA ASN A 336 -6.41 -24.78 -16.79
C ASN A 336 -5.00 -24.35 -17.22
N THR A 337 -4.55 -24.83 -18.37
CA THR A 337 -3.25 -24.49 -18.94
C THR A 337 -3.46 -23.75 -20.25
N PHE A 338 -2.81 -22.59 -20.39
CA PHE A 338 -2.90 -21.75 -21.57
C PHE A 338 -1.49 -21.42 -22.07
N GLU A 339 -1.35 -21.26 -23.39
CA GLU A 339 -0.16 -20.63 -23.96
C GLU A 339 -0.39 -19.13 -24.07
N ARG A 340 0.55 -18.35 -23.56
CA ARG A 340 0.55 -16.89 -23.63
C ARG A 340 1.77 -16.44 -24.42
N GLU A 341 1.54 -15.70 -25.50
CA GLU A 341 2.61 -14.99 -26.19
C GLU A 341 2.99 -13.75 -25.36
N GLU A 342 4.23 -13.70 -24.91
CA GLU A 342 4.81 -12.57 -24.20
C GLU A 342 5.86 -11.90 -25.09
N VAL A 343 5.67 -10.61 -25.36
CA VAL A 343 6.61 -9.82 -26.15
C VAL A 343 7.54 -9.09 -25.21
N THR A 344 8.80 -9.51 -25.17
CA THR A 344 9.83 -8.95 -24.29
C THR A 344 10.95 -8.30 -25.08
N LYS A 345 11.58 -7.29 -24.49
CA LYS A 345 12.82 -6.73 -25.04
C LYS A 345 13.94 -7.75 -24.88
N CYS A 346 14.59 -8.10 -25.98
CA CYS A 346 15.68 -9.07 -26.04
C CYS A 346 16.84 -8.49 -26.87
N ASN A 347 17.98 -9.19 -26.85
CA ASN A 347 19.15 -8.85 -27.67
C ASN A 347 19.56 -7.37 -27.60
N CYS A 348 19.42 -6.76 -26.42
CA CYS A 348 19.69 -5.34 -26.22
C CYS A 348 21.17 -5.03 -26.45
N LYS A 349 21.45 -4.08 -27.36
CA LYS A 349 22.79 -3.58 -27.64
C LYS A 349 22.87 -2.10 -27.28
N PHE A 350 23.96 -1.73 -26.60
CA PHE A 350 24.27 -0.33 -26.36
C PHE A 350 24.91 0.27 -27.62
N GLN A 351 24.29 1.30 -28.19
CA GLN A 351 24.87 2.09 -29.26
C GLN A 351 25.70 3.22 -28.64
N TRP A 352 26.97 3.31 -29.05
CA TRP A 352 27.86 4.35 -28.57
C TRP A 352 27.32 5.72 -29.03
N CYS A 353 27.08 6.63 -28.06
CA CYS A 353 26.21 7.82 -28.09
C CYS A 353 24.77 7.67 -27.52
N CYS A 354 24.63 6.76 -26.56
CA CYS A 354 23.72 6.81 -25.38
C CYS A 354 22.34 6.17 -25.49
N GLU A 355 22.14 5.27 -26.46
CA GLU A 355 20.88 4.54 -26.59
C GLU A 355 21.08 3.03 -26.39
N VAL A 356 20.15 2.40 -25.67
CA VAL A 356 20.03 0.94 -25.61
C VAL A 356 18.94 0.53 -26.59
N VAL A 357 19.34 -0.05 -27.72
CA VAL A 357 18.42 -0.55 -28.74
C VAL A 357 18.20 -2.03 -28.50
N CYS A 358 16.94 -2.44 -28.33
CA CYS A 358 16.55 -3.83 -28.13
C CYS A 358 15.62 -4.27 -29.25
N GLU A 359 15.70 -5.55 -29.59
CA GLU A 359 14.71 -6.21 -30.44
C GLU A 359 13.50 -6.62 -29.58
N MET A 360 12.33 -6.76 -30.22
CA MET A 360 11.13 -7.31 -29.56
C MET A 360 11.04 -8.80 -29.88
N CYS A 361 11.37 -9.65 -28.91
CA CYS A 361 11.22 -11.09 -29.04
C CYS A 361 9.84 -11.54 -28.57
N ARG A 362 9.22 -12.42 -29.33
CA ARG A 362 7.99 -13.12 -28.97
C ARG A 362 8.38 -14.46 -28.35
N ASN A 363 8.04 -14.64 -27.09
CA ASN A 363 8.23 -15.90 -26.38
C ASN A 363 6.85 -16.47 -26.05
N VAL A 364 6.63 -17.75 -26.33
CA VAL A 364 5.41 -18.44 -25.91
C VAL A 364 5.69 -19.08 -24.55
N THR A 365 4.96 -18.63 -23.53
CA THR A 365 5.06 -19.17 -22.17
C THR A 365 3.79 -19.90 -21.80
N THR A 366 3.93 -21.05 -21.13
CA THR A 366 2.80 -21.79 -20.58
C THR A 366 2.41 -21.19 -19.24
N VAL A 367 1.15 -20.78 -19.10
CA VAL A 367 0.58 -20.26 -17.85
C VAL A 367 -0.51 -21.18 -17.33
N HIS A 368 -0.58 -21.32 -16.00
CA HIS A 368 -1.57 -22.15 -15.33
C HIS A 368 -2.50 -21.27 -14.52
N VAL A 369 -3.80 -21.44 -14.69
CA VAL A 369 -4.83 -20.58 -14.12
C VAL A 369 -5.85 -21.42 -13.37
N CYS A 370 -6.13 -21.08 -12.11
CA CYS A 370 -7.09 -21.79 -11.28
C CYS A 370 -8.49 -21.80 -11.89
N LYS A 371 -9.16 -22.96 -11.81
CA LYS A 371 -10.56 -23.14 -12.23
C LYS A 371 -11.55 -22.41 -11.31
#